data_AF-A0A963RSD4-F1
#
_entry.id   AF-A0A963RSD4-F1
#
_cell.length_a   1.000
_cell.length_b   1.000
_cell.length_c   1.000
_cell.angle_alpha   90.00
_cell.angle_beta   90.00
_cell.angle_gamma   90.00
#
_symmetry.space_group_name_H-M   'P 1'
#
loop_
_entity.id
_entity.type
_entity.pdbx_description
1 polymer ?
#
loop_
_entity_poly.entity_id
_entity_poly.type
_entity_poly.pdbx_seq_one_letter_code
_entity_poly.pdbx_strand_id
1 'polypeptide(L)'
;MISTAASASLADLSAHDLLAGYRRRAFSPVEVAQAVLARIEQWEPHIAATWLLRPEQALAQARASEARWLQGAPQGLLDGVPVTIKDNVATEGDPTPLGTRAVATSPA
;
A
#
# COMPACT_ATOMS: atom_id res chain seq x y z
N MET A 1 0.27 19.83 31.15
CA MET A 1 -0.54 18.94 30.30
C MET A 1 0.41 18.23 29.35
N ILE A 2 0.69 16.96 29.60
CA ILE A 2 1.54 16.16 28.70
C ILE A 2 0.71 15.94 27.43
N SER A 3 1.16 16.54 26.32
CA SER A 3 0.61 16.25 25.00
C SER A 3 0.88 14.78 24.72
N THR A 4 -0.15 13.94 24.83
CA THR A 4 -0.13 12.59 24.26
C THR A 4 0.05 12.75 22.77
N ALA A 5 1.29 12.58 22.29
CA ALA A 5 1.51 12.35 20.88
C ALA A 5 0.61 11.16 20.50
N ALA A 6 -0.31 11.38 19.57
CA ALA A 6 -1.10 10.29 19.03
C ALA A 6 -0.12 9.19 18.60
N SER A 7 -0.35 7.97 19.06
CA SER A 7 0.39 6.79 18.59
C SER A 7 0.40 6.85 17.05
N ALA A 8 1.59 7.00 16.45
CA ALA A 8 1.72 7.04 15.00
C ALA A 8 1.08 5.77 14.41
N SER A 9 0.21 5.93 13.41
CA SER A 9 -0.35 4.78 12.70
C SER A 9 0.76 4.08 11.92
N LEU A 10 0.61 2.78 11.65
CA LEU A 10 1.51 2.07 10.74
C LEU A 10 1.55 2.72 9.35
N ALA A 11 0.47 3.39 8.95
CA ALA A 11 0.39 4.15 7.70
C ALA A 11 1.16 5.49 7.71
N ASP A 12 1.70 5.92 8.85
CA ASP A 12 2.55 7.12 8.99
C ASP A 12 4.05 6.79 8.90
N LEU A 13 4.41 5.50 8.92
CA LEU A 13 5.81 5.07 8.95
C LEU A 13 6.47 5.24 7.57
N SER A 14 7.76 5.59 7.60
CA SER A 14 8.57 5.60 6.39
C SER A 14 8.79 4.18 5.85
N ALA A 15 9.06 4.03 4.56
CA ALA A 15 9.41 2.73 3.98
C ALA A 15 10.59 2.07 4.72
N HIS A 16 11.57 2.85 5.18
CA HIS A 16 12.70 2.34 5.96
C HIS A 16 12.24 1.76 7.31
N ASP A 17 11.35 2.46 8.01
CA ASP A 17 10.82 2.01 9.31
C ASP A 17 9.92 0.78 9.17
N LEU A 18 9.12 0.71 8.09
CA LEU A 18 8.34 -0.47 7.74
C LEU A 18 9.26 -1.69 7.56
N LEU A 19 10.28 -1.58 6.71
CA LEU A 19 11.24 -2.66 6.46
C LEU A 19 12.00 -3.07 7.73
N ALA A 20 12.36 -2.11 8.57
CA ALA A 20 13.02 -2.37 9.85
C ALA A 20 12.06 -3.04 10.86
N GLY A 21 10.77 -2.73 10.80
CA GLY A 21 9.72 -3.38 11.59
C GLY A 21 9.47 -4.82 11.15
N TYR A 22 9.36 -5.06 9.84
CA TYR A 22 9.20 -6.41 9.28
C TYR A 22 10.38 -7.30 9.65
N ARG A 23 11.62 -6.81 9.50
CA ARG A 23 12.84 -7.54 9.85
C ARG A 23 12.88 -7.93 11.33
N ARG A 24 12.37 -7.08 12.22
CA ARG A 24 12.30 -7.31 13.66
C ARG A 24 11.02 -8.02 14.10
N ARG A 25 10.11 -8.32 13.16
CA ARG A 25 8.79 -8.91 13.41
C ARG A 25 7.95 -8.11 14.42
N ALA A 26 8.08 -6.78 14.38
CA ALA A 26 7.32 -5.88 15.25
C ALA A 26 5.86 -5.75 14.79
N PHE A 27 5.64 -5.87 13.49
CA PHE A 27 4.36 -5.89 12.79
C PHE A 27 4.60 -6.52 11.40
N SER A 28 3.53 -6.80 10.65
CA SER A 28 3.60 -7.46 9.35
C SER A 28 3.18 -6.56 8.17
N PRO A 29 3.57 -6.93 6.93
CA PRO A 29 3.06 -6.26 5.74
C PRO A 29 1.52 -6.24 5.64
N VAL A 30 0.84 -7.25 6.21
CA VAL A 30 -0.63 -7.31 6.22
C VAL A 30 -1.21 -6.25 7.14
N GLU A 31 -0.67 -6.11 8.36
CA GLU A 31 -1.09 -5.08 9.31
C GLU A 31 -0.89 -3.66 8.75
N VAL A 32 0.23 -3.45 8.04
CA VAL A 32 0.53 -2.17 7.37
C VAL A 32 -0.44 -1.92 6.21
N ALA A 33 -0.69 -2.91 5.36
CA ALA A 33 -1.64 -2.78 4.25
C ALA A 33 -3.06 -2.47 4.76
N GLN A 34 -3.50 -3.11 5.85
CA GLN A 34 -4.78 -2.81 6.51
C GLN A 34 -4.84 -1.38 7.03
N ALA A 35 -3.77 -0.90 7.69
CA ALA A 35 -3.71 0.46 8.20
C ALA A 35 -3.77 1.51 7.07
N VAL A 36 -3.11 1.25 5.94
CA VAL A 36 -3.16 2.12 4.75
C VAL A 36 -4.56 2.10 4.13
N LEU A 37 -5.17 0.93 3.95
CA LEU A 37 -6.51 0.82 3.37
C LEU A 37 -7.58 1.49 4.25
N ALA A 38 -7.49 1.37 5.57
CA ALA A 38 -8.37 2.07 6.50
C ALA A 38 -8.25 3.60 6.37
N ARG A 39 -7.02 4.10 6.15
CA ARG A 39 -6.80 5.53 5.89
C ARG A 39 -7.38 5.98 4.55
N ILE A 40 -7.23 5.17 3.51
CA ILE A 40 -7.83 5.42 2.20
C ILE A 40 -9.36 5.50 2.36
N GLU A 41 -9.98 4.51 3.01
CA GLU A 41 -11.43 4.50 3.26
C GLU A 41 -11.92 5.76 3.98
N GLN A 42 -11.17 6.23 4.99
CA GLN A 42 -11.50 7.46 5.72
C GLN A 42 -11.44 8.72 4.85
N TRP A 43 -10.46 8.81 3.95
CA TRP A 43 -10.14 10.07 3.26
C TRP A 43 -10.63 10.16 1.82
N GLU A 44 -10.79 9.06 1.11
CA GLU A 44 -11.23 9.05 -0.30
C GLU A 44 -12.50 9.88 -0.57
N PRO A 45 -13.54 9.89 0.29
CA PRO A 45 -14.70 10.76 0.08
C PRO A 45 -14.38 12.27 0.03
N HIS A 46 -13.22 12.68 0.57
CA HIS A 46 -12.80 14.07 0.70
C HIS A 46 -11.73 14.45 -0.32
N ILE A 47 -10.79 13.54 -0.61
CA ILE A 47 -9.62 13.82 -1.45
C ILE A 47 -9.71 13.23 -2.85
N ALA A 48 -10.50 12.16 -3.04
CA ALA A 48 -10.63 11.42 -4.30
C ALA A 48 -9.27 11.12 -4.96
N ALA A 49 -8.32 10.56 -4.21
CA ALA A 49 -6.95 10.39 -4.68
C ALA A 49 -6.76 9.10 -5.49
N THR A 50 -7.64 8.11 -5.33
CA THR A 50 -7.53 6.82 -6.02
C THR A 50 -8.51 6.70 -7.19
N TRP A 51 -7.99 6.53 -8.41
CA TRP A 51 -8.83 6.25 -9.57
C TRP A 51 -9.29 4.78 -9.61
N LEU A 52 -8.37 3.86 -9.31
CA LEU A 52 -8.59 2.43 -9.30
C LEU A 52 -7.99 1.82 -8.03
N LEU A 53 -8.84 1.53 -7.05
CA LEU A 53 -8.43 0.90 -5.81
C LEU A 53 -8.65 -0.63 -5.88
N ARG A 54 -7.61 -1.40 -5.52
CA ARG A 54 -7.62 -2.89 -5.54
C ARG A 54 -7.31 -3.45 -4.13
N PRO A 55 -8.23 -3.31 -3.15
CA PRO A 55 -7.92 -3.65 -1.75
C PRO A 55 -7.61 -5.14 -1.56
N GLU A 56 -8.36 -6.02 -2.23
CA GLU A 56 -8.16 -7.48 -2.13
C GLU A 56 -6.81 -7.91 -2.71
N GLN A 57 -6.42 -7.34 -3.85
CA GLN A 57 -5.13 -7.61 -4.50
C GLN A 57 -3.97 -7.09 -3.64
N ALA A 58 -4.07 -5.89 -3.09
CA ALA A 58 -3.08 -5.33 -2.18
C ALA A 58 -2.89 -6.22 -0.94
N LEU A 59 -3.99 -6.69 -0.33
CA LEU A 59 -3.93 -7.62 0.80
C LEU A 59 -3.36 -8.99 0.41
N ALA A 60 -3.65 -9.49 -0.79
CA ALA A 60 -3.06 -10.74 -1.27
C ALA A 60 -1.55 -10.63 -1.45
N GLN A 61 -1.05 -9.53 -2.02
CA GLN A 61 0.37 -9.24 -2.14
C GLN A 61 1.05 -9.08 -0.78
N ALA A 62 0.37 -8.41 0.17
CA ALA A 62 0.86 -8.26 1.54
C ALA A 62 1.00 -9.61 2.26
N ARG A 63 0.02 -10.52 2.13
CA ARG A 63 0.10 -11.90 2.68
C ARG A 63 1.27 -12.68 2.08
N ALA A 64 1.49 -12.56 0.77
CA ALA A 64 2.64 -13.21 0.12
C ALA A 64 3.98 -12.65 0.63
N SER A 65 4.05 -11.33 0.87
CA SER A 65 5.22 -10.68 1.46
C SER A 65 5.45 -11.11 2.91
N GLU A 66 4.42 -11.14 3.73
CA GLU A 66 4.49 -11.61 5.12
C GLU A 66 5.05 -13.04 5.19
N ALA A 67 4.59 -13.94 4.33
CA ALA A 67 5.12 -15.30 4.25
C ALA A 67 6.63 -15.33 3.97
N ARG A 68 7.12 -14.49 3.04
CA ARG A 68 8.56 -14.36 2.74
C ARG A 68 9.36 -13.79 3.92
N TRP A 69 8.83 -12.78 4.60
CA TRP A 69 9.45 -12.20 5.79
C TRP A 69 9.53 -13.20 6.95
N LEU A 70 8.49 -14.01 7.17
CA LEU A 70 8.49 -15.07 8.17
C LEU A 70 9.55 -16.14 7.90
N GLN A 71 9.82 -16.43 6.62
CA GLN A 71 10.86 -17.35 6.18
C GLN A 71 12.26 -16.73 6.14
N GLY A 72 12.39 -15.43 6.40
CA GLY A 72 13.68 -14.71 6.32
C GLY A 72 14.19 -14.52 4.89
N ALA A 73 13.30 -14.56 3.89
CA ALA A 73 13.64 -14.47 2.47
C ALA A 73 12.85 -13.35 1.74
N PRO A 74 12.96 -12.07 2.18
CA PRO A 74 12.27 -10.98 1.52
C PRO A 74 12.73 -10.80 0.06
N GLN A 75 11.80 -10.48 -0.82
CA GLN A 75 12.00 -10.31 -2.25
C GLN A 75 12.30 -8.85 -2.61
N GLY A 76 13.59 -8.51 -2.65
CA GLY A 76 14.05 -7.19 -3.05
C GLY A 76 13.95 -6.12 -1.96
N LEU A 77 14.31 -4.89 -2.31
CA LEU A 77 14.53 -3.81 -1.33
C LEU A 77 13.25 -3.23 -0.71
N LEU A 78 12.09 -3.47 -1.34
CA LEU A 78 10.80 -2.87 -0.94
C LEU A 78 9.74 -3.94 -0.63
N ASP A 79 10.14 -5.18 -0.35
CA ASP A 79 9.17 -6.27 -0.12
C ASP A 79 8.21 -5.93 1.03
N GLY A 80 6.92 -5.80 0.70
CA GLY A 80 5.85 -5.49 1.64
C GLY A 80 5.62 -4.00 1.92
N VAL A 81 6.31 -3.09 1.23
CA VAL A 81 6.04 -1.65 1.30
C VAL A 81 4.87 -1.30 0.36
N PRO A 82 3.75 -0.76 0.85
CA PRO A 82 2.64 -0.34 -0.01
C PRO A 82 3.03 0.83 -0.91
N VAL A 83 2.55 0.84 -2.14
CA VAL A 83 2.75 1.93 -3.11
C VAL A 83 1.46 2.23 -3.85
N THR A 84 1.32 3.48 -4.30
CA THR A 84 0.31 3.88 -5.28
C THR A 84 0.99 4.10 -6.62
N ILE A 85 0.39 3.60 -7.70
CA ILE A 85 0.86 3.82 -9.06
C ILE A 85 -0.05 4.84 -9.73
N LYS A 86 0.54 5.83 -10.40
CA LYS A 86 -0.23 6.82 -11.14
C LYS A 86 -0.94 6.14 -12.31
N ASP A 87 -2.18 6.53 -12.58
CA ASP A 87 -3.06 5.99 -13.63
C ASP A 87 -2.52 6.13 -15.07
N ASN A 88 -1.44 6.88 -15.24
CA ASN A 88 -0.73 7.02 -16.52
C ASN A 88 0.47 6.07 -16.67
N VAL A 89 0.71 5.18 -15.70
CA VAL A 89 1.72 4.13 -15.75
C VAL A 89 1.00 2.80 -15.98
N ALA A 90 1.34 2.15 -17.09
CA ALA A 90 0.76 0.87 -17.46
C ALA A 90 1.00 -0.18 -16.36
N THR A 91 -0.09 -0.82 -15.93
CA THR A 91 -0.09 -1.91 -14.96
C THR A 91 -0.79 -3.09 -15.60
N GLU A 92 -0.13 -4.25 -15.64
CA GLU A 92 -0.66 -5.44 -16.31
C GLU A 92 -2.06 -5.80 -15.79
N GLY A 93 -3.03 -5.93 -16.71
CA GLY A 93 -4.42 -6.24 -16.39
C GLY A 93 -5.30 -5.06 -15.98
N ASP A 94 -4.73 -3.87 -15.75
CA ASP A 94 -5.47 -2.66 -15.39
C ASP A 94 -5.56 -1.66 -16.55
N PRO A 95 -6.62 -0.85 -16.65
CA PRO A 95 -6.71 0.21 -17.65
C PRO A 95 -5.73 1.35 -17.39
N THR A 96 -5.33 2.02 -18.47
CA THR A 96 -4.43 3.19 -18.41
C THR A 96 -5.13 4.45 -18.99
N PRO A 97 -6.02 5.12 -18.24
CA PRO A 97 -6.86 6.20 -18.76
C PRO A 97 -6.12 7.52 -19.02
N LEU A 98 -4.87 7.66 -18.54
CA LEU A 98 -4.07 8.89 -18.67
C LEU A 98 -4.77 10.16 -18.10
N GLY A 99 -5.66 10.01 -17.12
CA GLY A 99 -6.44 11.11 -16.55
C GLY A 99 -7.43 11.77 -17.51
N THR A 100 -7.82 11.11 -18.62
CA THR A 100 -8.74 11.69 -19.62
C THR A 100 -9.79 10.71 -20.11
N ARG A 101 -10.94 11.22 -20.54
CA ARG A 101 -12.01 10.44 -21.18
C ARG A 101 -11.75 10.14 -22.66
N ALA A 102 -10.71 10.75 -23.25
CA ALA A 102 -10.39 10.59 -24.67
C ALA A 102 -9.74 9.22 -25.00
N VAL A 103 -9.33 8.46 -23.99
CA VAL A 103 -8.64 7.17 -24.14
C VAL A 103 -9.59 6.05 -23.77
N ALA A 104 -9.57 4.96 -24.55
CA ALA A 104 -10.32 3.75 -24.23
C ALA A 104 -9.74 3.08 -22.98
N THR A 105 -10.59 2.69 -22.04
CA THR A 105 -10.18 2.05 -20.78
C THR A 105 -9.99 0.54 -20.94
N SER A 106 -9.21 0.13 -21.94
CA SER A 106 -8.79 -1.26 -22.12
C SER A 106 -7.60 -1.58 -21.20
N PRO A 107 -7.47 -2.83 -20.71
CA PRO A 107 -6.27 -3.26 -20.00
C PRO A 107 -5.00 -2.98 -20.82
N ALA A 108 -3.94 -2.58 -20.12
CA ALA A 108 -2.61 -2.36 -20.71
C ALA A 108 -2.01 -3.64 -21.31
#